data_AF-A0A522PQK7-F1
#
_entry.id   AF-A0A522PQK7-F1
#
_cell.length_a   1.000
_cell.length_b   1.000
_cell.length_c   1.000
_cell.angle_alpha   90.00
_cell.angle_beta   90.00
_cell.angle_gamma   90.00
#
_symmetry.space_group_name_H-M   'P 1'
#
loop_
_entity.id
_entity.type
_entity.pdbx_description
1 polymer ?
#
loop_
_entity_poly.entity_id
_entity_poly.type
_entity_poly.pdbx_seq_one_letter_code
_entity_poly.pdbx_strand_id
1 'polypeptide(L)'
;MPVSDCRFSLHRSFYLASVGLLVLLACAPVARATQWETLFTAQDVRDRLATPSGREQALAFCRRMGISKVYIEVFRDGYQSDAATLKASRNFFRDAGLQVSGCVTTTGLGKPSTGWKVAACYTNRANQQHLAEIFRYAANLFNEIMIDDFFFTDCECSECTAAKGPMSWKQYRDKLMVEMSNKNVLGAARAVNPQVKVILKFPQWYDSFQDRGYVVDKESEIYDRIWVGTELRDPSSNEWGHTQQYRGFFLYRWLANFAGAKEGGGWFDPYGTDPAFYLDQAYVTVLAGAPEIFLFHYGELDSDKYRAQAGALAGHRSELESLAKLVGDWDGIPAYKPPNSDPGNEPYIFDQIGMLGIPLLPTAHFPAKARAALFTAHVLENANFVPELDNFLESGGTAFVSESLALRLNADPRLAPDNHIVLAKDELLKQVPEGSGKIIVFSDQLPRLAYVTAGDQVKQLDPKSRDALKTLRAAVGEFVPTSLDAPPRVAIFPMHSHVAIANFTELPVACHLTGMGGKATKFVKLFGTSEARVSDKGTTLYLPAHGVMVVR
;
A
#
# COMPACT_ATOMS: atom_id res chain seq x y z
N MET A 1 -4.74 -7.12 94.71
CA MET A 1 -5.88 -7.72 95.44
C MET A 1 -7.15 -7.33 94.71
N PRO A 2 -8.14 -8.22 94.53
CA PRO A 2 -8.25 -9.26 93.49
C PRO A 2 -9.37 -8.97 92.46
N VAL A 3 -9.20 -9.39 91.19
CA VAL A 3 -9.90 -10.48 90.46
C VAL A 3 -11.43 -10.34 90.34
N SER A 4 -11.95 -10.20 89.11
CA SER A 4 -12.92 -11.14 88.50
C SER A 4 -13.21 -10.83 87.02
N ASP A 5 -12.69 -11.72 86.18
CA ASP A 5 -13.15 -12.29 84.90
C ASP A 5 -14.27 -11.68 84.02
N CYS A 6 -13.86 -11.46 82.76
CA CYS A 6 -14.34 -12.11 81.52
C CYS A 6 -15.70 -11.72 80.92
N ARG A 7 -15.69 -11.04 79.75
CA ARG A 7 -16.05 -11.62 78.43
C ARG A 7 -15.99 -10.59 77.28
N PHE A 8 -15.34 -11.05 76.21
CA PHE A 8 -15.31 -10.63 74.80
C PHE A 8 -16.38 -9.66 74.27
N SER A 9 -15.92 -8.68 73.47
CA SER A 9 -16.61 -8.19 72.27
C SER A 9 -15.58 -7.74 71.23
N LEU A 10 -15.55 -8.43 70.08
CA LEU A 10 -14.67 -8.17 68.94
C LEU A 10 -15.11 -6.89 68.21
N HIS A 11 -14.18 -5.94 68.03
CA HIS A 11 -14.34 -4.85 67.08
C HIS A 11 -13.44 -5.05 65.85
N ARG A 12 -14.10 -5.20 64.70
CA ARG A 12 -13.75 -4.72 63.35
C ARG A 12 -12.37 -5.08 62.80
N SER A 13 -12.33 -6.18 62.03
CA SER A 13 -11.36 -6.40 60.96
C SER A 13 -12.12 -6.49 59.64
N PHE A 14 -12.04 -5.45 58.80
CA PHE A 14 -12.44 -5.55 57.40
C PHE A 14 -11.19 -5.75 56.54
N TYR A 15 -11.24 -6.84 55.76
CA TYR A 15 -10.21 -7.39 54.92
C TYR A 15 -9.77 -6.45 53.79
N LEU A 16 -8.45 -6.25 53.67
CA LEU A 16 -7.77 -5.91 52.42
C LEU A 16 -7.73 -7.16 51.54
N ALA A 17 -8.57 -7.20 50.50
CA ALA A 17 -8.43 -8.15 49.41
C ALA A 17 -7.94 -7.38 48.17
N SER A 18 -6.62 -7.41 47.98
CA SER A 18 -5.92 -6.97 46.77
C SER A 18 -6.23 -7.94 45.62
N VAL A 19 -7.01 -7.48 44.64
CA VAL A 19 -7.13 -8.10 43.32
C VAL A 19 -6.43 -7.18 42.33
N GLY A 20 -5.22 -7.59 41.92
CA GLY A 20 -4.57 -7.05 40.73
C GLY A 20 -5.34 -7.54 39.50
N LEU A 21 -5.97 -6.63 38.78
CA LEU A 21 -6.50 -6.89 37.46
C LEU A 21 -5.58 -6.21 36.45
N LEU A 22 -4.59 -6.97 35.96
CA LEU A 22 -3.86 -6.64 34.75
C LEU A 22 -4.88 -6.64 33.60
N VAL A 23 -5.26 -5.46 33.12
CA VAL A 23 -6.06 -5.33 31.90
C VAL A 23 -5.12 -5.55 30.72
N LEU A 24 -4.93 -6.81 30.35
CA LEU A 24 -4.51 -7.18 29.00
C LEU A 24 -5.71 -6.92 28.07
N LEU A 25 -5.83 -5.69 27.60
CA LEU A 25 -6.64 -5.39 26.42
C LEU A 25 -5.93 -6.00 25.21
N ALA A 26 -6.12 -7.30 25.01
CA ALA A 26 -6.05 -7.85 23.66
C ALA A 26 -7.20 -7.19 22.89
N CYS A 27 -6.89 -6.11 22.17
CA CYS A 27 -7.79 -5.55 21.18
C CYS A 27 -8.05 -6.63 20.15
N ALA A 28 -9.14 -7.38 20.31
CA ALA A 28 -9.69 -8.14 19.20
C ALA A 28 -9.91 -7.14 18.05
N PRO A 29 -9.49 -7.45 16.81
CA PRO A 29 -9.75 -6.57 15.68
C PRO A 29 -11.27 -6.43 15.57
N VAL A 30 -11.78 -5.23 15.89
CA VAL A 30 -13.16 -4.88 15.61
C VAL A 30 -13.30 -5.01 14.10
N ALA A 31 -14.13 -5.94 13.64
CA ALA A 31 -14.42 -6.11 12.22
C ALA A 31 -14.79 -4.75 11.61
N ARG A 32 -13.85 -4.14 10.88
CA ARG A 32 -14.05 -2.84 10.25
C ARG A 32 -14.81 -3.10 8.95
N ALA A 33 -16.06 -2.64 8.89
CA ALA A 33 -16.77 -2.57 7.63
C ALA A 33 -16.01 -1.62 6.71
N THR A 34 -15.64 -2.08 5.51
CA THR A 34 -14.97 -1.26 4.51
C THR A 34 -15.88 -0.13 4.07
N GLN A 35 -15.41 1.11 4.22
CA GLN A 35 -16.12 2.29 3.73
C GLN A 35 -15.79 2.51 2.25
N TRP A 36 -16.82 2.65 1.42
CA TRP A 36 -16.65 2.91 -0.01
C TRP A 36 -16.83 4.40 -0.31
N GLU A 37 -15.87 4.95 -1.05
CA GLU A 37 -15.79 6.37 -1.36
C GLU A 37 -15.71 6.60 -2.87
N THR A 38 -16.14 7.77 -3.33
CA THR A 38 -15.83 8.25 -4.69
C THR A 38 -15.61 9.76 -4.73
N LEU A 39 -15.11 10.22 -5.86
CA LEU A 39 -14.90 11.62 -6.16
C LEU A 39 -15.85 12.10 -7.26
N PHE A 40 -16.32 13.32 -7.10
CA PHE A 40 -16.85 14.14 -8.18
C PHE A 40 -15.78 15.16 -8.56
N THR A 41 -15.22 15.07 -9.77
CA THR A 41 -14.20 16.02 -10.23
C THR A 41 -14.78 17.43 -10.36
N ALA A 42 -13.94 18.44 -10.48
CA ALA A 42 -14.40 19.83 -10.59
C ALA A 42 -15.31 20.01 -11.81
N GLN A 43 -15.04 19.26 -12.88
CA GLN A 43 -15.88 19.17 -14.07
C GLN A 43 -17.20 18.43 -13.78
N ASP A 44 -17.20 17.32 -13.04
CA ASP A 44 -18.45 16.68 -12.59
C ASP A 44 -19.29 17.63 -11.71
N VAL A 45 -18.65 18.45 -10.87
CA VAL A 45 -19.34 19.45 -10.04
C VAL A 45 -20.10 20.45 -10.93
N ARG A 46 -19.43 20.96 -11.98
CA ARG A 46 -20.01 21.90 -12.94
C ARG A 46 -21.09 21.25 -13.81
N ASP A 47 -20.79 20.11 -14.39
CA ASP A 47 -21.57 19.53 -15.49
C ASP A 47 -22.68 18.61 -14.99
N ARG A 48 -22.47 17.96 -13.83
CA ARG A 48 -23.38 16.94 -13.30
C ARG A 48 -24.04 17.36 -12.00
N LEU A 49 -23.35 18.10 -11.12
CA LEU A 49 -23.91 18.45 -9.79
C LEU A 49 -24.56 19.83 -9.72
N ALA A 50 -24.48 20.65 -10.77
CA ALA A 50 -25.06 21.99 -10.79
C ALA A 50 -26.60 21.98 -10.65
N THR A 51 -27.27 20.96 -11.18
CA THR A 51 -28.74 20.86 -11.18
C THR A 51 -29.26 19.88 -10.12
N PRO A 52 -30.50 20.07 -9.58
CA PRO A 52 -31.12 19.08 -8.69
C PRO A 52 -31.22 17.68 -9.30
N SER A 53 -31.62 17.57 -10.57
CA SER A 53 -31.74 16.27 -11.26
C SER A 53 -30.41 15.56 -11.39
N GLY A 54 -29.33 16.28 -11.72
CA GLY A 54 -28.00 15.68 -11.82
C GLY A 54 -27.46 15.21 -10.46
N ARG A 55 -27.77 15.92 -9.37
CA ARG A 55 -27.47 15.46 -8.01
C ARG A 55 -28.22 14.17 -7.63
N GLU A 56 -29.49 14.04 -8.00
CA GLU A 56 -30.25 12.79 -7.81
C GLU A 56 -29.66 11.62 -8.60
N GLN A 57 -29.22 11.84 -9.84
CA GLN A 57 -28.54 10.82 -10.64
C GLN A 57 -27.22 10.37 -10.01
N ALA A 58 -26.42 11.33 -9.53
CA ALA A 58 -25.18 11.04 -8.81
C ALA A 58 -25.44 10.27 -7.50
N LEU A 59 -26.50 10.60 -6.76
CA LEU A 59 -26.90 9.84 -5.57
C LEU A 59 -27.33 8.41 -5.93
N ALA A 60 -28.07 8.23 -7.03
CA ALA A 60 -28.45 6.90 -7.50
C ALA A 60 -27.23 6.04 -7.86
N PHE A 61 -26.21 6.62 -8.49
CA PHE A 61 -24.91 5.97 -8.68
C PHE A 61 -24.30 5.57 -7.34
N CYS A 62 -24.24 6.49 -6.37
CA CYS A 62 -23.66 6.20 -5.06
C CYS A 62 -24.37 5.03 -4.38
N ARG A 63 -25.70 4.98 -4.42
CA ARG A 63 -26.49 3.87 -3.87
C ARG A 63 -26.22 2.54 -4.58
N ARG A 64 -26.15 2.55 -5.91
CA ARG A 64 -25.85 1.36 -6.72
C ARG A 64 -24.47 0.78 -6.35
N MET A 65 -23.47 1.65 -6.18
CA MET A 65 -22.11 1.25 -5.85
C MET A 65 -21.90 0.97 -4.35
N GLY A 66 -22.85 1.33 -3.48
CA GLY A 66 -22.69 1.21 -2.02
C GLY A 66 -21.81 2.28 -1.38
N ILE A 67 -21.64 3.41 -2.05
CA ILE A 67 -20.82 4.51 -1.60
C ILE A 67 -21.50 5.20 -0.42
N SER A 68 -20.74 5.39 0.66
CA SER A 68 -21.19 6.06 1.89
C SER A 68 -20.44 7.35 2.18
N LYS A 69 -19.37 7.64 1.43
CA LYS A 69 -18.64 8.91 1.48
C LYS A 69 -18.32 9.43 0.09
N VAL A 70 -18.42 10.73 -0.09
CA VAL A 70 -18.10 11.39 -1.35
C VAL A 70 -17.16 12.56 -1.13
N TYR A 71 -16.25 12.73 -2.09
CA TYR A 71 -15.40 13.91 -2.19
C TYR A 71 -15.93 14.79 -3.31
N ILE A 72 -16.09 16.08 -3.03
CA ILE A 72 -16.52 17.07 -4.01
C ILE A 72 -15.33 17.96 -4.31
N GLU A 73 -14.81 17.86 -5.53
CA GLU A 73 -13.59 18.55 -5.91
C GLU A 73 -13.80 20.05 -6.08
N VAL A 74 -12.88 20.82 -5.52
CA VAL A 74 -12.90 22.28 -5.47
C VAL A 74 -12.12 22.85 -6.64
N PHE A 75 -11.06 22.17 -7.07
CA PHE A 75 -10.15 22.64 -8.11
C PHE A 75 -9.50 21.47 -8.84
N ARG A 76 -9.45 21.56 -10.18
CA ARG A 76 -8.72 20.65 -11.09
C ARG A 76 -8.48 21.33 -12.42
N ASP A 77 -7.32 21.09 -13.03
CA ASP A 77 -6.97 21.52 -14.39
C ASP A 77 -7.19 23.02 -14.65
N GLY A 78 -6.86 23.86 -13.66
CA GLY A 78 -7.04 25.31 -13.76
C GLY A 78 -8.48 25.81 -13.60
N TYR A 79 -9.43 24.91 -13.33
CA TYR A 79 -10.83 25.25 -13.06
C TYR A 79 -11.14 25.15 -11.57
N GLN A 80 -11.73 26.20 -11.01
CA GLN A 80 -12.25 26.23 -9.64
C GLN A 80 -13.77 26.19 -9.65
N SER A 81 -14.36 25.22 -8.94
CA SER A 81 -15.81 25.09 -8.78
C SER A 81 -16.38 26.23 -7.92
N ASP A 82 -17.56 26.72 -8.28
CA ASP A 82 -18.18 27.85 -7.59
C ASP A 82 -18.77 27.45 -6.23
N ALA A 83 -18.78 28.42 -5.29
CA ALA A 83 -19.14 28.14 -3.90
C ALA A 83 -20.61 27.76 -3.73
N ALA A 84 -21.49 28.23 -4.61
CA ALA A 84 -22.92 27.94 -4.51
C ALA A 84 -23.17 26.48 -4.88
N THR A 85 -22.59 26.01 -5.98
CA THR A 85 -22.68 24.60 -6.41
C THR A 85 -22.02 23.68 -5.39
N LEU A 86 -20.82 24.02 -4.89
CA LEU A 86 -20.15 23.22 -3.85
C LEU A 86 -21.01 23.08 -2.58
N LYS A 87 -21.60 24.18 -2.08
CA LYS A 87 -22.46 24.14 -0.90
C LYS A 87 -23.75 23.38 -1.16
N ALA A 88 -24.39 23.58 -2.30
CA ALA A 88 -25.63 22.90 -2.67
C ALA A 88 -25.42 21.37 -2.75
N SER A 89 -24.37 20.93 -3.44
CA SER A 89 -24.01 19.52 -3.57
C SER A 89 -23.61 18.92 -2.23
N ARG A 90 -22.79 19.62 -1.44
CA ARG A 90 -22.39 19.18 -0.10
C ARG A 90 -23.59 18.97 0.82
N ASN A 91 -24.51 19.93 0.86
CA ASN A 91 -25.69 19.82 1.71
C ASN A 91 -26.60 18.69 1.21
N PHE A 92 -26.85 18.59 -0.10
CA PHE A 92 -27.66 17.53 -0.69
C PHE A 92 -27.18 16.13 -0.31
N PHE A 93 -25.89 15.83 -0.46
CA PHE A 93 -25.37 14.50 -0.10
C PHE A 93 -25.39 14.23 1.41
N ARG A 94 -25.17 15.27 2.23
CA ARG A 94 -25.29 15.15 3.70
C ARG A 94 -26.72 14.89 4.14
N ASP A 95 -27.69 15.58 3.54
CA ASP A 95 -29.12 15.39 3.81
C ASP A 95 -29.58 14.00 3.35
N ALA A 96 -28.94 13.44 2.32
CA ALA A 96 -29.09 12.05 1.90
C ALA A 96 -28.31 11.04 2.79
N GLY A 97 -27.60 11.49 3.83
CA GLY A 97 -26.91 10.64 4.80
C GLY A 97 -25.53 10.12 4.36
N LEU A 98 -24.90 10.74 3.37
CA LEU A 98 -23.51 10.44 2.99
C LEU A 98 -22.54 11.34 3.77
N GLN A 99 -21.35 10.83 4.06
CA GLN A 99 -20.24 11.66 4.51
C GLN A 99 -19.72 12.48 3.32
N VAL A 100 -19.33 13.74 3.57
CA VAL A 100 -18.90 14.64 2.50
C VAL A 100 -17.67 15.44 2.89
N SER A 101 -16.62 15.27 2.09
CA SER A 101 -15.32 15.95 2.19
C SER A 101 -15.03 16.73 0.89
N GLY A 102 -14.08 17.67 0.95
CA GLY A 102 -13.60 18.38 -0.23
C GLY A 102 -12.43 17.63 -0.89
N CYS A 103 -12.15 17.90 -2.16
CA CYS A 103 -10.94 17.44 -2.83
C CYS A 103 -10.27 18.59 -3.60
N VAL A 104 -8.95 18.54 -3.75
CA VAL A 104 -8.17 19.45 -4.60
C VAL A 104 -7.18 18.64 -5.42
N THR A 105 -7.24 18.79 -6.74
CA THR A 105 -6.21 18.28 -7.66
C THR A 105 -5.38 19.42 -8.18
N THR A 106 -4.09 19.41 -7.87
CA THR A 106 -3.18 20.53 -8.12
C THR A 106 -2.69 20.67 -9.56
N THR A 107 -3.43 20.15 -10.53
CA THR A 107 -3.13 20.27 -11.96
C THR A 107 -3.63 21.61 -12.51
N GLY A 108 -2.91 22.17 -13.48
CA GLY A 108 -3.29 23.46 -14.08
C GLY A 108 -3.25 24.66 -13.13
N LEU A 109 -2.43 24.63 -12.06
CA LEU A 109 -2.29 25.72 -11.08
C LEU A 109 -1.77 27.05 -11.66
N GLY A 110 -1.22 27.05 -12.88
CA GLY A 110 -0.58 28.21 -13.48
C GLY A 110 0.63 27.77 -14.30
N LYS A 111 1.83 28.25 -13.93
CA LYS A 111 3.07 27.88 -14.64
C LYS A 111 3.32 26.36 -14.51
N PRO A 112 3.31 25.59 -15.62
CA PRO A 112 3.52 24.15 -15.57
C PRO A 112 4.96 23.80 -15.21
N SER A 113 5.16 22.55 -14.78
CA SER A 113 6.47 21.94 -14.70
C SER A 113 7.06 21.75 -16.11
N THR A 114 8.37 21.48 -16.20
CA THR A 114 9.04 21.25 -17.48
C THR A 114 8.96 19.80 -17.95
N GLY A 115 8.73 18.85 -17.05
CA GLY A 115 8.62 17.43 -17.38
C GLY A 115 7.23 17.08 -17.93
N TRP A 116 6.36 16.53 -17.09
CA TRP A 116 5.02 16.07 -17.49
C TRP A 116 4.07 17.20 -17.89
N LYS A 117 4.39 18.45 -17.54
CA LYS A 117 3.63 19.68 -17.86
C LYS A 117 2.21 19.76 -17.27
N VAL A 118 1.66 18.65 -16.78
CA VAL A 118 0.42 18.60 -16.00
C VAL A 118 0.64 19.05 -14.55
N ALA A 119 1.82 18.74 -14.00
CA ALA A 119 2.25 19.19 -12.69
C ALA A 119 2.64 20.68 -12.70
N ALA A 120 2.69 21.31 -11.54
CA ALA A 120 3.04 22.72 -11.39
C ALA A 120 4.54 22.93 -11.14
N CYS A 121 5.04 24.11 -11.51
CA CYS A 121 6.30 24.64 -10.96
C CYS A 121 6.03 25.22 -9.56
N TYR A 122 6.37 24.50 -8.49
CA TYR A 122 6.17 24.99 -7.12
C TYR A 122 7.21 26.02 -6.66
N THR A 123 8.29 26.24 -7.41
CA THR A 123 9.20 27.37 -7.17
C THR A 123 8.55 28.71 -7.50
N ASN A 124 7.63 28.71 -8.48
CA ASN A 124 7.01 29.91 -8.98
C ASN A 124 6.07 30.52 -7.93
N ARG A 125 6.31 31.79 -7.56
CA ARG A 125 5.56 32.46 -6.49
C ARG A 125 4.06 32.61 -6.76
N ALA A 126 3.66 32.85 -8.01
CA ALA A 126 2.25 32.96 -8.35
C ALA A 126 1.52 31.62 -8.14
N ASN A 127 2.14 30.50 -8.56
CA ASN A 127 1.59 29.17 -8.27
C ASN A 127 1.49 28.89 -6.77
N GLN A 128 2.49 29.27 -5.97
CA GLN A 128 2.45 29.11 -4.51
C GLN A 128 1.30 29.90 -3.88
N GLN A 129 1.09 31.15 -4.32
CA GLN A 129 -0.02 31.99 -3.86
C GLN A 129 -1.37 31.39 -4.24
N HIS A 130 -1.53 30.97 -5.50
CA HIS A 130 -2.75 30.35 -5.99
C HIS A 130 -3.07 29.03 -5.27
N LEU A 131 -2.06 28.18 -5.02
CA LEU A 131 -2.22 26.98 -4.19
C LEU A 131 -2.78 27.33 -2.79
N ALA A 132 -2.21 28.34 -2.13
CA ALA A 132 -2.68 28.78 -0.82
C ALA A 132 -4.11 29.35 -0.86
N GLU A 133 -4.48 30.05 -1.93
CA GLU A 133 -5.84 30.56 -2.13
C GLU A 133 -6.85 29.43 -2.29
N ILE A 134 -6.53 28.40 -3.08
CA ILE A 134 -7.37 27.22 -3.28
C ILE A 134 -7.61 26.50 -1.95
N PHE A 135 -6.57 26.28 -1.13
CA PHE A 135 -6.73 25.61 0.16
C PHE A 135 -7.47 26.45 1.21
N ARG A 136 -7.32 27.78 1.22
CA ARG A 136 -8.18 28.67 2.02
C ARG A 136 -9.65 28.56 1.61
N TYR A 137 -9.89 28.56 0.29
CA TYR A 137 -11.24 28.47 -0.27
C TYR A 137 -11.89 27.12 0.07
N ALA A 138 -11.17 26.01 -0.12
CA ALA A 138 -11.63 24.68 0.25
C ALA A 138 -11.91 24.54 1.75
N ALA A 139 -11.02 25.03 2.62
CA ALA A 139 -11.16 24.95 4.08
C ALA A 139 -12.30 25.78 4.65
N ASN A 140 -12.73 26.82 3.92
CA ASN A 140 -13.94 27.58 4.24
C ASN A 140 -15.25 26.80 3.96
N LEU A 141 -15.17 25.74 3.15
CA LEU A 141 -16.33 24.98 2.67
C LEU A 141 -16.39 23.57 3.28
N PHE A 142 -15.25 22.97 3.60
CA PHE A 142 -15.13 21.60 4.06
C PHE A 142 -14.23 21.49 5.30
N ASN A 143 -14.55 20.54 6.20
CA ASN A 143 -13.76 20.26 7.40
C ASN A 143 -12.71 19.16 7.17
N GLU A 144 -12.77 18.48 6.03
CA GLU A 144 -11.79 17.50 5.59
C GLU A 144 -11.57 17.71 4.09
N ILE A 145 -10.30 17.73 3.67
CA ILE A 145 -9.90 17.96 2.29
C ILE A 145 -8.89 16.88 1.88
N MET A 146 -9.17 16.17 0.80
CA MET A 146 -8.20 15.32 0.13
C MET A 146 -7.41 16.11 -0.90
N ILE A 147 -6.10 15.86 -0.97
CA ILE A 147 -5.24 16.28 -2.07
C ILE A 147 -5.08 15.06 -2.97
N ASP A 148 -5.38 15.22 -4.25
CA ASP A 148 -5.21 14.17 -5.25
C ASP A 148 -3.73 13.83 -5.47
N ASP A 149 -3.44 12.71 -6.11
CA ASP A 149 -2.09 12.14 -6.27
C ASP A 149 -1.18 12.88 -7.29
N PHE A 150 -1.64 14.04 -7.75
CA PHE A 150 -0.90 14.98 -8.60
C PHE A 150 -0.20 16.09 -7.80
N PHE A 151 -0.04 15.92 -6.48
CA PHE A 151 0.72 16.85 -5.63
C PHE A 151 2.22 16.56 -5.66
N PHE A 152 2.83 16.65 -6.85
CA PHE A 152 4.25 16.42 -7.08
C PHE A 152 4.82 17.44 -8.08
N THR A 153 6.15 17.46 -8.24
CA THR A 153 6.79 18.23 -9.32
C THR A 153 8.02 17.55 -9.89
N ASP A 154 8.18 17.68 -11.20
CA ASP A 154 9.37 17.30 -11.97
C ASP A 154 10.00 18.52 -12.67
N CYS A 155 9.75 19.72 -12.14
CA CYS A 155 10.18 20.95 -12.78
C CYS A 155 11.69 21.19 -12.62
N GLU A 156 12.34 21.49 -13.74
CA GLU A 156 13.75 21.86 -13.88
C GLU A 156 13.93 23.17 -14.65
N CYS A 157 12.92 24.06 -14.60
CA CYS A 157 13.02 25.37 -15.23
C CYS A 157 14.10 26.25 -14.59
N SER A 158 14.47 27.36 -15.25
CA SER A 158 15.52 28.27 -14.77
C SER A 158 15.30 28.76 -13.34
N GLU A 159 14.05 29.03 -12.92
CA GLU A 159 13.73 29.38 -11.52
C GLU A 159 14.07 28.25 -10.56
N CYS A 160 13.68 27.00 -10.89
CA CYS A 160 14.00 25.83 -10.09
C CYS A 160 15.51 25.57 -10.05
N THR A 161 16.21 25.71 -11.18
CA THR A 161 17.66 25.52 -11.27
C THR A 161 18.40 26.53 -10.39
N ALA A 162 17.96 27.79 -10.40
CA ALA A 162 18.50 28.82 -9.51
C ALA A 162 18.21 28.51 -8.02
N ALA A 163 16.98 28.11 -7.69
CA ALA A 163 16.55 27.82 -6.32
C ALA A 163 17.15 26.53 -5.74
N LYS A 164 17.40 25.52 -6.58
CA LYS A 164 18.09 24.27 -6.22
C LYS A 164 19.50 24.55 -5.71
N GLY A 165 20.22 25.47 -6.35
CA GLY A 165 21.61 25.75 -6.04
C GLY A 165 22.46 24.47 -6.03
N PRO A 166 23.27 24.22 -4.98
CA PRO A 166 24.17 23.07 -4.91
C PRO A 166 23.48 21.74 -4.59
N MET A 167 22.19 21.74 -4.22
CA MET A 167 21.46 20.51 -3.90
C MET A 167 21.31 19.61 -5.13
N SER A 168 21.15 18.30 -4.92
CA SER A 168 20.60 17.43 -5.97
C SER A 168 19.14 17.79 -6.25
N TRP A 169 18.59 17.33 -7.38
CA TRP A 169 17.17 17.53 -7.68
C TRP A 169 16.25 16.90 -6.63
N LYS A 170 16.56 15.66 -6.20
CA LYS A 170 15.88 14.97 -5.09
C LYS A 170 15.84 15.82 -3.83
N GLN A 171 17.01 16.24 -3.32
CA GLN A 171 17.11 17.08 -2.11
C GLN A 171 16.31 18.39 -2.22
N TYR A 172 16.34 19.02 -3.40
CA TYR A 172 15.58 20.25 -3.62
C TYR A 172 14.07 20.02 -3.65
N ARG A 173 13.60 19.00 -4.37
CA ARG A 173 12.18 18.63 -4.43
C ARG A 173 11.66 18.23 -3.05
N ASP A 174 12.44 17.44 -2.30
CA ASP A 174 12.12 17.05 -0.92
C ASP A 174 11.88 18.29 -0.04
N LYS A 175 12.81 19.26 -0.08
CA LYS A 175 12.68 20.51 0.66
C LYS A 175 11.47 21.33 0.19
N LEU A 176 11.31 21.48 -1.12
CA LEU A 176 10.28 22.31 -1.73
C LEU A 176 8.89 21.80 -1.40
N MET A 177 8.63 20.51 -1.58
CA MET A 177 7.29 19.93 -1.40
C MET A 177 6.89 19.85 0.07
N VAL A 178 7.82 19.61 0.99
CA VAL A 178 7.56 19.74 2.43
C VAL A 178 7.25 21.20 2.81
N GLU A 179 7.90 22.19 2.19
CA GLU A 179 7.57 23.59 2.40
C GLU A 179 6.17 23.94 1.86
N MET A 180 5.80 23.45 0.67
CA MET A 180 4.46 23.63 0.10
C MET A 180 3.39 23.01 0.99
N SER A 181 3.61 21.77 1.45
CA SER A 181 2.73 21.07 2.39
C SER A 181 2.49 21.89 3.66
N ASN A 182 3.55 22.38 4.30
CA ASN A 182 3.43 23.11 5.55
C ASN A 182 2.80 24.51 5.38
N LYS A 183 3.25 25.28 4.39
CA LYS A 183 2.86 26.70 4.27
C LYS A 183 1.62 26.89 3.41
N ASN A 184 1.63 26.33 2.21
CA ASN A 184 0.66 26.64 1.16
C ASN A 184 -0.54 25.70 1.19
N VAL A 185 -0.43 24.54 1.84
CA VAL A 185 -1.53 23.60 2.02
C VAL A 185 -2.04 23.67 3.47
N LEU A 186 -1.32 23.07 4.43
CA LEU A 186 -1.77 22.95 5.83
C LEU A 186 -1.92 24.32 6.49
N GLY A 187 -0.90 25.17 6.39
CA GLY A 187 -0.92 26.51 6.97
C GLY A 187 -2.01 27.40 6.38
N ALA A 188 -2.20 27.35 5.05
CA ALA A 188 -3.24 28.10 4.37
C ALA A 188 -4.65 27.64 4.76
N ALA A 189 -4.91 26.33 4.75
CA ALA A 189 -6.19 25.75 5.15
C ALA A 189 -6.51 26.05 6.62
N ARG A 190 -5.54 25.82 7.53
CA ARG A 190 -5.71 26.00 8.98
C ARG A 190 -5.83 27.45 9.41
N ALA A 191 -5.33 28.40 8.62
CA ALA A 191 -5.55 29.84 8.87
C ALA A 191 -7.04 30.23 8.76
N VAL A 192 -7.83 29.50 7.97
CA VAL A 192 -9.28 29.72 7.83
C VAL A 192 -10.07 28.79 8.74
N ASN A 193 -9.65 27.52 8.83
CA ASN A 193 -10.31 26.51 9.67
C ASN A 193 -9.25 25.73 10.47
N PRO A 194 -8.95 26.12 11.71
CA PRO A 194 -7.92 25.47 12.52
C PRO A 194 -8.14 23.97 12.80
N GLN A 195 -9.36 23.47 12.58
CA GLN A 195 -9.76 22.08 12.79
C GLN A 195 -9.86 21.28 11.48
N VAL A 196 -9.51 21.88 10.34
CA VAL A 196 -9.54 21.18 9.06
C VAL A 196 -8.56 20.01 9.06
N LYS A 197 -9.04 18.85 8.62
CA LYS A 197 -8.20 17.68 8.36
C LYS A 197 -7.78 17.69 6.90
N VAL A 198 -6.51 17.41 6.62
CA VAL A 198 -6.01 17.29 5.25
C VAL A 198 -5.43 15.90 5.04
N ILE A 199 -5.89 15.27 3.95
CA ILE A 199 -5.51 13.93 3.52
C ILE A 199 -4.58 14.06 2.32
N LEU A 200 -3.40 13.43 2.36
CA LEU A 200 -2.54 13.29 1.18
C LEU A 200 -2.76 11.93 0.50
N LYS A 201 -3.02 11.94 -0.80
CA LYS A 201 -3.14 10.74 -1.63
C LYS A 201 -1.80 10.47 -2.32
N PHE A 202 -1.15 9.35 -2.02
CA PHE A 202 0.06 8.91 -2.71
C PHE A 202 -0.29 8.09 -3.95
N PRO A 203 0.43 8.25 -5.08
CA PRO A 203 0.23 7.44 -6.28
C PRO A 203 0.88 6.05 -6.19
N GLN A 204 0.64 5.17 -7.15
CA GLN A 204 1.20 3.81 -7.13
C GLN A 204 2.70 3.68 -7.44
N TRP A 205 3.34 4.71 -8.03
CA TRP A 205 4.71 4.65 -8.56
C TRP A 205 5.80 4.84 -7.50
N TYR A 206 5.74 4.06 -6.43
CA TYR A 206 6.49 4.27 -5.18
C TYR A 206 8.01 4.31 -5.29
N ASP A 207 8.60 3.71 -6.32
CA ASP A 207 10.04 3.75 -6.59
C ASP A 207 10.51 5.05 -7.26
N SER A 208 9.59 5.94 -7.64
CA SER A 208 9.92 7.25 -8.20
C SER A 208 9.44 8.42 -7.33
N PHE A 209 8.93 8.16 -6.12
CA PHE A 209 8.46 9.20 -5.20
C PHE A 209 9.50 10.28 -4.94
N GLN A 210 10.72 9.87 -4.63
CA GLN A 210 11.84 10.74 -4.32
C GLN A 210 12.26 11.64 -5.50
N ASP A 211 12.03 11.19 -6.74
CA ASP A 211 12.32 12.00 -7.92
C ASP A 211 11.27 13.06 -8.19
N ARG A 212 10.08 12.91 -7.60
CA ARG A 212 8.91 13.75 -7.82
C ARG A 212 8.56 14.64 -6.62
N GLY A 213 9.30 14.49 -5.52
CA GLY A 213 9.15 15.30 -4.31
C GLY A 213 8.08 14.79 -3.35
N TYR A 214 7.66 13.52 -3.47
CA TYR A 214 6.96 12.85 -2.37
C TYR A 214 7.98 12.43 -1.32
N VAL A 215 7.76 12.86 -0.07
CA VAL A 215 8.68 12.64 1.06
C VAL A 215 7.94 11.85 2.12
N VAL A 216 7.84 10.54 1.89
CA VAL A 216 6.83 9.69 2.54
C VAL A 216 6.86 9.71 4.06
N ASP A 217 8.05 9.77 4.66
CA ASP A 217 8.27 9.83 6.10
C ASP A 217 7.74 11.14 6.69
N LYS A 218 8.15 12.28 6.12
CA LYS A 218 7.78 13.61 6.60
C LYS A 218 6.32 13.95 6.29
N GLU A 219 5.84 13.60 5.11
CA GLU A 219 4.46 13.88 4.69
C GLU A 219 3.47 13.07 5.52
N SER A 220 3.74 11.78 5.75
CA SER A 220 2.92 10.96 6.66
C SER A 220 2.91 11.51 8.10
N GLU A 221 3.98 12.18 8.53
CA GLU A 221 4.05 12.83 9.84
C GLU A 221 3.19 14.11 9.92
N ILE A 222 3.20 14.97 8.89
CA ILE A 222 2.52 16.28 8.97
C ILE A 222 1.06 16.27 8.54
N TYR A 223 0.67 15.36 7.63
CA TYR A 223 -0.72 15.24 7.19
C TYR A 223 -1.57 14.52 8.25
N ASP A 224 -2.87 14.80 8.26
CA ASP A 224 -3.79 14.23 9.24
C ASP A 224 -4.08 12.76 8.91
N ARG A 225 -4.12 12.42 7.61
CA ARG A 225 -4.25 11.06 7.10
C ARG A 225 -3.58 10.90 5.73
N ILE A 226 -3.39 9.65 5.29
CA ILE A 226 -2.88 9.34 3.95
C ILE A 226 -3.71 8.27 3.26
N TRP A 227 -3.85 8.37 1.93
CA TRP A 227 -4.42 7.33 1.07
C TRP A 227 -3.34 6.82 0.14
N VAL A 228 -3.43 5.55 -0.24
CA VAL A 228 -2.38 4.86 -1.00
C VAL A 228 -2.89 4.37 -2.35
N GLY A 229 -2.13 4.63 -3.40
CA GLY A 229 -2.42 4.14 -4.76
C GLY A 229 -2.22 2.65 -4.83
N THR A 230 -3.31 1.90 -4.72
CA THR A 230 -3.35 0.46 -4.91
C THR A 230 -3.71 0.08 -6.34
N GLU A 231 -3.67 1.08 -7.23
CA GLU A 231 -3.86 0.96 -8.65
C GLU A 231 -2.97 -0.10 -9.28
N LEU A 232 -3.60 -0.91 -10.12
CA LEU A 232 -2.99 -1.91 -10.95
C LEU A 232 -3.30 -1.57 -12.41
N ARG A 233 -2.53 -2.16 -13.31
CA ARG A 233 -2.70 -2.05 -14.75
C ARG A 233 -2.62 -3.46 -15.31
N ASP A 234 -3.18 -3.66 -16.50
CA ASP A 234 -2.90 -4.87 -17.26
C ASP A 234 -1.37 -5.03 -17.37
N PRO A 235 -0.78 -6.10 -16.79
CA PRO A 235 0.67 -6.28 -16.80
C PRO A 235 1.27 -6.38 -18.21
N SER A 236 0.46 -6.75 -19.21
CA SER A 236 0.88 -6.82 -20.62
C SER A 236 0.86 -5.45 -21.32
N SER A 237 0.26 -4.41 -20.72
CA SER A 237 0.15 -3.10 -21.36
C SER A 237 1.51 -2.43 -21.55
N ASN A 238 1.78 -1.94 -22.76
CA ASN A 238 2.98 -1.14 -23.04
C ASN A 238 2.89 0.30 -22.54
N GLU A 239 1.68 0.81 -22.28
CA GLU A 239 1.49 2.20 -21.86
C GLU A 239 1.75 2.34 -20.35
N TRP A 240 1.11 1.48 -19.54
CA TRP A 240 1.17 1.56 -18.07
C TRP A 240 1.40 0.21 -17.37
N GLY A 241 1.59 -0.88 -18.12
CA GLY A 241 1.82 -2.23 -17.59
C GLY A 241 3.27 -2.49 -17.18
N HIS A 242 3.73 -3.75 -17.28
CA HIS A 242 5.05 -4.23 -16.82
C HIS A 242 5.27 -4.15 -15.31
N THR A 243 4.16 -4.28 -14.61
CA THR A 243 3.93 -3.93 -13.21
C THR A 243 3.04 -5.03 -12.65
N GLN A 244 3.36 -5.56 -11.47
CA GLN A 244 2.71 -6.78 -10.95
C GLN A 244 1.68 -6.47 -9.87
N GLN A 245 0.58 -7.22 -9.83
CA GLN A 245 -0.57 -6.96 -8.96
C GLN A 245 -0.24 -6.89 -7.45
N TYR A 246 0.88 -7.48 -7.02
CA TYR A 246 1.33 -7.46 -5.62
C TYR A 246 1.68 -6.05 -5.15
N ARG A 247 1.93 -5.14 -6.09
CA ARG A 247 2.22 -3.73 -5.85
C ARG A 247 1.27 -3.08 -4.86
N GLY A 248 -0.03 -3.23 -5.08
CA GLY A 248 -1.03 -2.58 -4.25
C GLY A 248 -0.90 -3.01 -2.79
N PHE A 249 -0.64 -4.29 -2.54
CA PHE A 249 -0.36 -4.80 -1.21
C PHE A 249 0.96 -4.25 -0.66
N PHE A 250 2.05 -4.39 -1.42
CA PHE A 250 3.37 -3.99 -0.96
C PHE A 250 3.40 -2.51 -0.57
N LEU A 251 2.94 -1.63 -1.47
CA LEU A 251 2.94 -0.19 -1.26
C LEU A 251 2.04 0.22 -0.09
N TYR A 252 0.82 -0.31 -0.03
CA TYR A 252 -0.10 -0.01 1.07
C TYR A 252 0.49 -0.40 2.43
N ARG A 253 1.02 -1.62 2.56
CA ARG A 253 1.63 -2.07 3.82
C ARG A 253 2.91 -1.30 4.16
N TRP A 254 3.71 -0.93 3.16
CA TRP A 254 4.92 -0.13 3.35
C TRP A 254 4.58 1.28 3.86
N LEU A 255 3.60 1.97 3.24
CA LEU A 255 3.14 3.28 3.69
C LEU A 255 2.47 3.23 5.07
N ALA A 256 1.70 2.17 5.36
CA ALA A 256 1.14 1.94 6.69
C ALA A 256 2.22 1.82 7.77
N ASN A 257 3.43 1.37 7.43
CA ASN A 257 4.54 1.29 8.38
C ASN A 257 5.06 2.68 8.80
N PHE A 258 4.91 3.71 7.96
CA PHE A 258 5.20 5.10 8.33
C PHE A 258 4.04 5.78 9.03
N ALA A 259 2.85 5.68 8.44
CA ALA A 259 1.69 6.48 8.84
C ALA A 259 0.96 5.90 10.06
N GLY A 260 1.13 4.61 10.36
CA GLY A 260 0.43 3.94 11.45
C GLY A 260 -1.09 4.15 11.34
N ALA A 261 -1.72 4.65 12.40
CA ALA A 261 -3.17 4.90 12.42
C ALA A 261 -3.66 6.00 11.47
N LYS A 262 -2.75 6.78 10.86
CA LYS A 262 -3.08 7.82 9.87
C LYS A 262 -3.29 7.26 8.46
N GLU A 263 -2.80 6.05 8.20
CA GLU A 263 -3.10 5.35 6.97
C GLU A 263 -4.61 5.07 6.94
N GLY A 264 -5.28 5.65 5.96
CA GLY A 264 -6.73 5.79 5.96
C GLY A 264 -7.47 5.01 4.88
N GLY A 265 -6.81 4.62 3.79
CA GLY A 265 -7.48 3.96 2.68
C GLY A 265 -6.61 3.71 1.47
N GLY A 266 -7.08 2.80 0.61
CA GLY A 266 -6.51 2.55 -0.71
C GLY A 266 -7.37 3.19 -1.79
N TRP A 267 -6.76 3.59 -2.90
CA TRP A 267 -7.47 4.17 -4.02
C TRP A 267 -7.04 3.55 -5.34
N PHE A 268 -7.98 3.49 -6.29
CA PHE A 268 -7.69 3.07 -7.65
C PHE A 268 -8.63 3.68 -8.69
N ASP A 269 -8.18 3.67 -9.95
CA ASP A 269 -8.91 4.15 -11.14
C ASP A 269 -9.25 2.99 -12.10
N PRO A 270 -10.15 3.18 -13.09
CA PRO A 270 -10.45 2.17 -14.10
C PRO A 270 -9.50 2.22 -15.30
N TYR A 271 -8.46 3.05 -15.29
CA TYR A 271 -7.62 3.29 -16.45
C TYR A 271 -6.66 2.12 -16.71
N GLY A 272 -6.56 1.69 -17.97
CA GLY A 272 -5.71 0.56 -18.35
C GLY A 272 -6.14 -0.77 -17.74
N THR A 273 -7.43 -0.91 -17.40
CA THR A 273 -8.02 -2.14 -16.84
C THR A 273 -9.25 -2.58 -17.63
N ASP A 274 -9.46 -3.89 -17.66
CA ASP A 274 -10.75 -4.49 -17.98
C ASP A 274 -11.52 -4.79 -16.67
N PRO A 275 -12.72 -5.39 -16.71
CA PRO A 275 -13.46 -5.73 -15.50
C PRO A 275 -12.74 -6.66 -14.52
N ALA A 276 -11.88 -7.57 -15.00
CA ALA A 276 -11.14 -8.50 -14.15
C ALA A 276 -10.02 -7.78 -13.41
N PHE A 277 -9.17 -7.04 -14.13
CA PHE A 277 -8.10 -6.26 -13.52
C PHE A 277 -8.63 -5.16 -12.61
N TYR A 278 -9.76 -4.53 -12.94
CA TYR A 278 -10.37 -3.55 -12.04
C TYR A 278 -10.81 -4.17 -10.70
N LEU A 279 -11.29 -5.42 -10.74
CA LEU A 279 -11.67 -6.17 -9.54
C LEU A 279 -10.44 -6.67 -8.76
N ASP A 280 -9.36 -7.05 -9.43
CA ASP A 280 -8.08 -7.38 -8.77
C ASP A 280 -7.58 -6.22 -7.90
N GLN A 281 -7.72 -4.97 -8.37
CA GLN A 281 -7.38 -3.79 -7.57
C GLN A 281 -8.14 -3.78 -6.25
N ALA A 282 -9.46 -4.03 -6.28
CA ALA A 282 -10.29 -4.06 -5.09
C ALA A 282 -9.88 -5.20 -4.14
N TYR A 283 -9.64 -6.40 -4.66
CA TYR A 283 -9.19 -7.53 -3.84
C TYR A 283 -7.83 -7.27 -3.18
N VAL A 284 -6.85 -6.79 -3.94
CA VAL A 284 -5.52 -6.45 -3.40
C VAL A 284 -5.63 -5.35 -2.34
N THR A 285 -6.46 -4.34 -2.58
CA THR A 285 -6.70 -3.24 -1.63
C THR A 285 -7.29 -3.76 -0.32
N VAL A 286 -8.30 -4.65 -0.39
CA VAL A 286 -8.87 -5.30 0.80
C VAL A 286 -7.84 -6.19 1.49
N LEU A 287 -7.11 -7.03 0.75
CA LEU A 287 -6.07 -7.91 1.30
C LEU A 287 -4.96 -7.15 2.02
N ALA A 288 -4.67 -5.92 1.60
CA ALA A 288 -3.71 -5.03 2.25
C ALA A 288 -4.23 -4.42 3.56
N GLY A 289 -5.54 -4.45 3.78
CA GLY A 289 -6.18 -3.98 5.01
C GLY A 289 -6.84 -2.62 4.93
N ALA A 290 -7.09 -2.10 3.72
CA ALA A 290 -7.76 -0.81 3.49
C ALA A 290 -9.09 -0.69 4.24
N PRO A 291 -9.18 0.22 5.24
CA PRO A 291 -10.46 0.45 5.92
C PRO A 291 -11.40 1.31 5.06
N GLU A 292 -10.85 2.17 4.21
CA GLU A 292 -11.59 2.97 3.23
C GLU A 292 -11.08 2.64 1.81
N ILE A 293 -12.00 2.46 0.85
CA ILE A 293 -11.69 2.23 -0.56
C ILE A 293 -12.25 3.39 -1.37
N PHE A 294 -11.35 4.12 -2.01
CA PHE A 294 -11.66 5.27 -2.84
C PHE A 294 -11.66 4.90 -4.33
N LEU A 295 -12.78 5.12 -4.99
CA LEU A 295 -12.97 4.87 -6.41
C LEU A 295 -12.81 6.18 -7.19
N PHE A 296 -11.74 6.28 -7.98
CA PHE A 296 -11.52 7.39 -8.90
C PHE A 296 -12.11 7.04 -10.28
N HIS A 297 -13.23 7.63 -10.72
CA HIS A 297 -14.14 8.54 -10.05
C HIS A 297 -15.55 8.43 -10.69
N TYR A 298 -16.55 9.12 -10.15
CA TYR A 298 -17.94 9.04 -10.60
C TYR A 298 -18.11 9.23 -12.11
N GLY A 299 -17.59 10.33 -12.67
CA GLY A 299 -17.76 10.66 -14.08
C GLY A 299 -17.30 9.56 -15.04
N GLU A 300 -16.19 8.89 -14.73
CA GLU A 300 -15.65 7.78 -15.51
C GLU A 300 -16.43 6.48 -15.27
N LEU A 301 -16.68 6.11 -14.02
CA LEU A 301 -17.35 4.85 -13.66
C LEU A 301 -18.83 4.80 -14.06
N ASP A 302 -19.47 5.96 -14.27
CA ASP A 302 -20.82 6.06 -14.80
C ASP A 302 -20.86 6.14 -16.35
N SER A 303 -19.70 6.37 -16.99
CA SER A 303 -19.57 6.43 -18.44
C SER A 303 -19.77 5.07 -19.11
N ASP A 304 -20.14 5.07 -20.39
CA ASP A 304 -20.25 3.82 -21.17
C ASP A 304 -18.91 3.08 -21.27
N LYS A 305 -17.78 3.81 -21.22
CA LYS A 305 -16.44 3.25 -21.33
C LYS A 305 -16.08 2.34 -20.15
N TYR A 306 -16.48 2.70 -18.94
CA TYR A 306 -16.09 2.01 -17.71
C TYR A 306 -17.26 1.41 -16.91
N ARG A 307 -18.48 1.43 -17.46
CA ARG A 307 -19.66 0.85 -16.82
C ARG A 307 -19.50 -0.65 -16.52
N ALA A 308 -18.77 -1.39 -17.35
CA ALA A 308 -18.52 -2.81 -17.14
C ALA A 308 -17.66 -3.07 -15.90
N GLN A 309 -16.58 -2.31 -15.72
CA GLN A 309 -15.71 -2.32 -14.54
C GLN A 309 -16.50 -1.97 -13.28
N ALA A 310 -17.29 -0.88 -13.32
CA ALA A 310 -18.14 -0.48 -12.21
C ALA A 310 -19.18 -1.57 -11.85
N GLY A 311 -19.80 -2.19 -12.86
CA GLY A 311 -20.75 -3.29 -12.70
C GLY A 311 -20.11 -4.53 -12.06
N ALA A 312 -18.92 -4.91 -12.50
CA ALA A 312 -18.17 -6.02 -11.92
C ALA A 312 -17.86 -5.77 -10.43
N LEU A 313 -17.35 -4.59 -10.08
CA LEU A 313 -17.08 -4.22 -8.69
C LEU A 313 -18.35 -4.24 -7.83
N ALA A 314 -19.43 -3.61 -8.31
CA ALA A 314 -20.70 -3.59 -7.60
C ALA A 314 -21.26 -5.00 -7.35
N GLY A 315 -21.09 -5.91 -8.30
CA GLY A 315 -21.51 -7.31 -8.20
C GLY A 315 -20.75 -8.12 -7.14
N HIS A 316 -19.51 -7.75 -6.82
CA HIS A 316 -18.65 -8.48 -5.88
C HIS A 316 -18.49 -7.79 -4.51
N ARG A 317 -19.27 -6.72 -4.25
CA ARG A 317 -19.10 -5.92 -3.02
C ARG A 317 -19.27 -6.73 -1.74
N SER A 318 -20.30 -7.58 -1.67
CA SER A 318 -20.55 -8.41 -0.48
C SER A 318 -19.43 -9.42 -0.21
N GLU A 319 -18.79 -9.92 -1.28
CA GLU A 319 -17.62 -10.80 -1.17
C GLU A 319 -16.41 -10.02 -0.64
N LEU A 320 -16.15 -8.82 -1.17
CA LEU A 320 -15.09 -7.92 -0.69
C LEU A 320 -15.29 -7.54 0.79
N GLU A 321 -16.51 -7.19 1.19
CA GLU A 321 -16.86 -6.91 2.59
C GLU A 321 -16.70 -8.14 3.50
N SER A 322 -16.87 -9.35 2.97
CA SER A 322 -16.66 -10.59 3.71
C SER A 322 -15.18 -10.91 3.86
N LEU A 323 -14.39 -10.70 2.79
CA LEU A 323 -12.95 -10.82 2.82
C LEU A 323 -12.32 -9.82 3.81
N ALA A 324 -12.80 -8.57 3.84
CA ALA A 324 -12.30 -7.54 4.75
C ALA A 324 -12.42 -7.89 6.24
N LYS A 325 -13.29 -8.83 6.62
CA LYS A 325 -13.41 -9.33 8.01
C LYS A 325 -12.33 -10.34 8.37
N LEU A 326 -11.61 -10.84 7.38
CA LEU A 326 -10.56 -11.85 7.50
C LEU A 326 -9.17 -11.24 7.23
N VAL A 327 -9.01 -9.93 7.09
CA VAL A 327 -7.69 -9.32 6.84
C VAL A 327 -7.17 -8.66 8.10
N GLY A 328 -5.89 -8.86 8.40
CA GLY A 328 -5.22 -8.33 9.59
C GLY A 328 -4.05 -9.18 10.02
N ASP A 329 -3.27 -8.70 10.99
CA ASP A 329 -2.15 -9.44 11.59
C ASP A 329 -1.24 -10.14 10.55
N TRP A 330 -0.88 -9.42 9.50
CA TRP A 330 -0.07 -9.92 8.39
C TRP A 330 1.29 -10.42 8.86
N ASP A 331 1.71 -11.52 8.27
CA ASP A 331 3.00 -12.15 8.48
C ASP A 331 3.70 -12.38 7.13
N GLY A 332 5.02 -12.49 7.14
CA GLY A 332 5.84 -12.53 5.94
C GLY A 332 7.31 -12.28 6.26
N ILE A 333 8.18 -12.45 5.26
CA ILE A 333 9.58 -12.06 5.41
C ILE A 333 9.65 -10.53 5.42
N PRO A 334 10.20 -9.88 6.47
CA PRO A 334 10.45 -8.46 6.49
C PRO A 334 11.19 -8.02 5.22
N ALA A 335 10.55 -7.19 4.40
CA ALA A 335 11.09 -6.69 3.15
C ALA A 335 11.41 -5.20 3.33
N TYR A 336 12.69 -4.92 3.55
CA TYR A 336 13.13 -3.59 3.94
C TYR A 336 13.32 -2.68 2.72
N LYS A 337 12.55 -1.59 2.67
CA LYS A 337 12.73 -0.48 1.74
C LYS A 337 12.86 0.82 2.54
N PRO A 338 14.03 1.45 2.60
CA PRO A 338 14.17 2.74 3.28
C PRO A 338 13.24 3.81 2.68
N PRO A 339 12.81 4.81 3.47
CA PRO A 339 12.05 5.95 2.94
C PRO A 339 12.82 6.65 1.83
N ASN A 340 12.11 7.04 0.78
CA ASN A 340 12.62 7.86 -0.32
C ASN A 340 13.86 7.28 -1.02
N SER A 341 14.05 5.95 -0.98
CA SER A 341 15.19 5.25 -1.58
C SER A 341 15.02 4.97 -3.07
N ASP A 342 16.09 5.12 -3.83
CA ASP A 342 16.18 4.75 -5.24
C ASP A 342 16.18 3.22 -5.45
N PRO A 343 15.49 2.70 -6.49
CA PRO A 343 15.44 1.26 -6.78
C PRO A 343 16.72 0.70 -7.43
N GLY A 344 17.64 1.56 -7.84
CA GLY A 344 18.73 1.21 -8.75
C GLY A 344 18.19 0.58 -10.03
N ASN A 345 18.72 -0.59 -10.38
CA ASN A 345 18.26 -1.37 -11.54
C ASN A 345 17.15 -2.37 -11.19
N GLU A 346 16.50 -2.23 -10.03
CA GLU A 346 15.50 -3.17 -9.53
C GLU A 346 14.11 -2.52 -9.30
N PRO A 347 13.58 -1.71 -10.24
CA PRO A 347 12.29 -1.08 -10.06
C PRO A 347 11.19 -2.15 -9.89
N TYR A 348 10.36 -1.96 -8.88
CA TYR A 348 9.21 -2.80 -8.58
C TYR A 348 9.54 -4.27 -8.30
N ILE A 349 10.78 -4.56 -7.90
CA ILE A 349 11.25 -5.93 -7.64
C ILE A 349 10.43 -6.63 -6.53
N PHE A 350 9.94 -5.87 -5.54
CA PHE A 350 9.12 -6.43 -4.48
C PHE A 350 7.79 -6.99 -5.00
N ASP A 351 7.20 -6.30 -5.98
CA ASP A 351 5.95 -6.73 -6.61
C ASP A 351 6.16 -8.09 -7.31
N GLN A 352 7.29 -8.23 -8.00
CA GLN A 352 7.68 -9.45 -8.70
C GLN A 352 7.95 -10.60 -7.73
N ILE A 353 8.69 -10.35 -6.64
CA ILE A 353 8.97 -11.36 -5.61
C ILE A 353 7.66 -11.84 -4.95
N GLY A 354 6.76 -10.92 -4.61
CA GLY A 354 5.44 -11.27 -4.06
C GLY A 354 4.62 -12.15 -5.02
N MET A 355 4.72 -11.91 -6.33
CA MET A 355 4.11 -12.76 -7.36
C MET A 355 4.78 -14.12 -7.55
N LEU A 356 5.90 -14.38 -6.90
CA LEU A 356 6.47 -15.72 -6.80
C LEU A 356 5.92 -16.49 -5.58
N GLY A 357 4.87 -16.03 -4.91
CA GLY A 357 4.36 -16.69 -3.69
C GLY A 357 5.34 -16.63 -2.52
N ILE A 358 6.27 -15.68 -2.56
CA ILE A 358 7.16 -15.35 -1.44
C ILE A 358 6.46 -14.22 -0.67
N PRO A 359 5.89 -14.51 0.52
CA PRO A 359 5.14 -13.51 1.26
C PRO A 359 6.07 -12.47 1.86
N LEU A 360 5.82 -11.21 1.53
CA LEU A 360 6.57 -10.08 2.04
C LEU A 360 5.82 -9.41 3.17
N LEU A 361 6.55 -9.00 4.20
CA LEU A 361 6.09 -8.08 5.23
C LEU A 361 6.81 -6.74 5.00
N PRO A 362 6.23 -5.81 4.21
CA PRO A 362 6.92 -4.58 3.81
C PRO A 362 7.24 -3.71 5.03
N THR A 363 8.45 -3.17 5.10
CA THR A 363 8.88 -2.32 6.22
C THR A 363 9.81 -1.21 5.79
N ALA A 364 9.65 -0.07 6.45
CA ALA A 364 10.48 1.13 6.33
C ALA A 364 11.63 1.19 7.33
N HIS A 365 11.69 0.25 8.26
CA HIS A 365 12.68 0.21 9.33
C HIS A 365 13.52 -1.06 9.20
N PHE A 366 14.82 -0.95 9.52
CA PHE A 366 15.70 -2.10 9.46
C PHE A 366 15.21 -3.19 10.45
N PRO A 367 14.98 -4.44 10.00
CA PRO A 367 14.33 -5.48 10.78
C PRO A 367 15.30 -6.21 11.73
N ALA A 368 15.97 -5.46 12.62
CA ALA A 368 17.06 -5.97 13.47
C ALA A 368 16.71 -7.18 14.35
N LYS A 369 15.42 -7.36 14.69
CA LYS A 369 14.94 -8.45 15.56
C LYS A 369 14.35 -9.63 14.78
N ALA A 370 14.32 -9.57 13.46
CA ALA A 370 13.77 -10.64 12.64
C ALA A 370 14.75 -11.81 12.56
N ARG A 371 14.23 -13.02 12.33
CA ARG A 371 15.06 -14.21 12.07
C ARG A 371 15.51 -14.30 10.61
N ALA A 372 14.75 -13.68 9.71
CA ALA A 372 15.05 -13.56 8.31
C ALA A 372 14.56 -12.21 7.78
N ALA A 373 15.20 -11.70 6.74
CA ALA A 373 14.81 -10.46 6.08
C ALA A 373 15.24 -10.45 4.60
N LEU A 374 14.48 -9.73 3.77
CA LEU A 374 14.76 -9.50 2.36
C LEU A 374 15.36 -8.10 2.18
N PHE A 375 16.49 -8.05 1.49
CA PHE A 375 17.21 -6.83 1.13
C PHE A 375 17.48 -6.78 -0.37
N THR A 376 17.21 -5.63 -0.98
CA THR A 376 17.41 -5.36 -2.41
C THR A 376 18.22 -4.08 -2.59
N ALA A 377 18.54 -3.67 -3.82
CA ALA A 377 19.34 -2.47 -4.10
C ALA A 377 18.78 -1.19 -3.46
N HIS A 378 17.50 -1.16 -3.10
CA HIS A 378 16.86 -0.07 -2.37
C HIS A 378 17.54 0.30 -1.04
N VAL A 379 18.27 -0.63 -0.42
CA VAL A 379 18.94 -0.36 0.86
C VAL A 379 20.21 0.49 0.71
N LEU A 380 20.70 0.71 -0.51
CA LEU A 380 21.99 1.34 -0.76
C LEU A 380 22.06 2.82 -0.32
N GLU A 381 20.91 3.49 -0.18
CA GLU A 381 20.86 4.85 0.37
C GLU A 381 20.91 4.89 1.91
N ASN A 382 20.75 3.76 2.60
CA ASN A 382 20.96 3.68 4.04
C ASN A 382 22.47 3.51 4.34
N ALA A 383 23.08 4.59 4.80
CA ALA A 383 24.50 4.61 5.16
C ALA A 383 24.91 3.59 6.26
N ASN A 384 23.96 3.21 7.12
CA ASN A 384 24.16 2.26 8.21
C ASN A 384 23.81 0.82 7.84
N PHE A 385 23.37 0.57 6.60
CA PHE A 385 22.89 -0.75 6.19
C PHE A 385 23.91 -1.87 6.45
N VAL A 386 25.19 -1.67 6.09
CA VAL A 386 26.19 -2.73 6.23
C VAL A 386 26.47 -3.07 7.70
N PRO A 387 26.73 -2.10 8.61
CA PRO A 387 26.78 -2.39 10.04
C PRO A 387 25.51 -3.05 10.61
N GLU A 388 24.32 -2.65 10.15
CA GLU A 388 23.07 -3.25 10.59
C GLU A 388 22.93 -4.71 10.10
N LEU A 389 23.31 -4.98 8.85
CA LEU A 389 23.35 -6.31 8.25
C LEU A 389 24.34 -7.24 8.97
N ASP A 390 25.53 -6.74 9.29
CA ASP A 390 26.57 -7.49 10.00
C ASP A 390 26.06 -7.97 11.37
N ASN A 391 25.53 -7.05 12.19
CA ASN A 391 24.91 -7.39 13.48
C ASN A 391 23.75 -8.38 13.33
N PHE A 392 22.93 -8.22 12.29
CA PHE A 392 21.82 -9.14 12.01
C PHE A 392 22.33 -10.56 11.72
N LEU A 393 23.40 -10.71 10.94
CA LEU A 393 24.02 -11.99 10.62
C LEU A 393 24.74 -12.60 11.83
N GLU A 394 25.49 -11.81 12.61
CA GLU A 394 26.13 -12.25 13.86
C GLU A 394 25.12 -12.78 14.89
N SER A 395 23.87 -12.28 14.86
CA SER A 395 22.76 -12.76 15.71
C SER A 395 22.08 -14.05 15.21
N GLY A 396 22.52 -14.61 14.08
CA GLY A 396 21.98 -15.83 13.48
C GLY A 396 20.90 -15.58 12.42
N GLY A 397 20.80 -14.35 11.92
CA GLY A 397 19.83 -13.96 10.91
C GLY A 397 20.05 -14.60 9.54
N THR A 398 18.97 -14.76 8.77
CA THR A 398 19.00 -15.17 7.36
C THR A 398 18.69 -13.99 6.45
N ALA A 399 19.66 -13.51 5.69
CA ALA A 399 19.48 -12.41 4.76
C ALA A 399 19.22 -12.94 3.34
N PHE A 400 18.02 -12.72 2.81
CA PHE A 400 17.72 -12.90 1.39
C PHE A 400 18.17 -11.65 0.64
N VAL A 401 19.06 -11.78 -0.32
CA VAL A 401 19.74 -10.66 -0.98
C VAL A 401 19.57 -10.76 -2.48
N SER A 402 19.13 -9.68 -3.13
CA SER A 402 19.06 -9.64 -4.58
C SER A 402 20.47 -9.62 -5.21
N GLU A 403 20.59 -10.15 -6.43
CA GLU A 403 21.86 -10.18 -7.16
C GLU A 403 22.51 -8.79 -7.31
N SER A 404 21.72 -7.74 -7.57
CA SER A 404 22.25 -6.37 -7.70
C SER A 404 22.86 -5.88 -6.39
N LEU A 405 22.20 -6.14 -5.26
CA LEU A 405 22.73 -5.78 -3.94
C LEU A 405 23.97 -6.62 -3.61
N ALA A 406 23.96 -7.92 -3.88
CA ALA A 406 25.12 -8.80 -3.65
C ALA A 406 26.36 -8.32 -4.41
N LEU A 407 26.21 -7.88 -5.67
CA LEU A 407 27.30 -7.28 -6.44
C LEU A 407 27.91 -6.04 -5.76
N ARG A 408 27.09 -5.22 -5.10
CA ARG A 408 27.58 -4.04 -4.37
C ARG A 408 28.22 -4.40 -3.04
N LEU A 409 27.60 -5.27 -2.28
CA LEU A 409 28.11 -5.75 -1.00
C LEU A 409 29.45 -6.48 -1.15
N ASN A 410 29.65 -7.24 -2.22
CA ASN A 410 30.92 -7.93 -2.50
C ASN A 410 32.10 -6.96 -2.73
N ALA A 411 31.83 -5.70 -3.07
CA ALA A 411 32.83 -4.66 -3.21
C ALA A 411 32.97 -3.79 -1.94
N ASP A 412 32.14 -4.02 -0.92
CA ASP A 412 32.13 -3.22 0.31
C ASP A 412 33.05 -3.85 1.36
N PRO A 413 34.15 -3.20 1.75
CA PRO A 413 35.10 -3.75 2.72
C PRO A 413 34.53 -3.84 4.14
N ARG A 414 33.34 -3.29 4.40
CA ARG A 414 32.68 -3.33 5.71
C ARG A 414 31.92 -4.63 5.97
N LEU A 415 31.66 -5.44 4.93
CA LEU A 415 31.11 -6.79 5.09
C LEU A 415 32.30 -7.77 5.21
N ALA A 416 32.38 -8.51 6.31
CA ALA A 416 33.49 -9.41 6.65
C ALA A 416 32.94 -10.80 7.02
N PRO A 417 33.68 -11.91 6.85
CA PRO A 417 35.12 -11.98 6.54
C PRO A 417 35.49 -12.21 5.07
N ASP A 418 34.63 -12.73 4.19
CA ASP A 418 35.11 -13.29 2.91
C ASP A 418 34.58 -12.67 1.61
N ASN A 419 33.63 -11.71 1.62
CA ASN A 419 33.19 -10.96 0.41
C ASN A 419 33.08 -11.81 -0.88
N HIS A 420 32.47 -12.99 -0.77
CA HIS A 420 32.30 -13.94 -1.87
C HIS A 420 30.84 -14.32 -2.06
N ILE A 421 29.95 -13.33 -2.03
CA ILE A 421 28.49 -13.56 -2.11
C ILE A 421 27.93 -13.41 -3.53
N VAL A 422 28.71 -12.91 -4.49
CA VAL A 422 28.27 -12.79 -5.90
C VAL A 422 27.96 -14.17 -6.49
N LEU A 423 26.90 -14.20 -7.29
CA LEU A 423 26.50 -15.37 -8.08
C LEU A 423 27.50 -15.61 -9.21
N ALA A 424 27.87 -16.87 -9.43
CA ALA A 424 28.58 -17.25 -10.64
C ALA A 424 27.67 -17.08 -11.86
N LYS A 425 28.28 -17.04 -13.06
CA LYS A 425 27.52 -16.98 -14.31
C LYS A 425 26.49 -18.12 -14.36
N ASP A 426 25.25 -17.77 -14.68
CA ASP A 426 24.09 -18.66 -14.74
C ASP A 426 23.68 -19.29 -13.38
N GLU A 427 24.31 -18.95 -12.26
CA GLU A 427 23.87 -19.39 -10.93
C GLU A 427 22.60 -18.62 -10.53
N LEU A 428 21.56 -19.33 -10.09
CA LEU A 428 20.26 -18.71 -9.76
C LEU A 428 20.06 -18.48 -8.26
N LEU A 429 20.80 -19.22 -7.44
CA LEU A 429 20.70 -19.17 -5.99
C LEU A 429 22.04 -19.62 -5.39
N LYS A 430 22.51 -18.88 -4.39
CA LYS A 430 23.72 -19.21 -3.64
C LYS A 430 23.47 -18.98 -2.15
N GLN A 431 23.93 -19.93 -1.33
CA GLN A 431 23.89 -19.79 0.13
C GLN A 431 25.32 -19.63 0.63
N VAL A 432 25.56 -18.60 1.43
CA VAL A 432 26.86 -18.28 2.02
C VAL A 432 26.67 -18.20 3.54
N PRO A 433 27.30 -19.10 4.31
CA PRO A 433 27.38 -18.94 5.76
C PRO A 433 28.11 -17.64 6.08
N GLU A 434 27.59 -16.84 7.00
CA GLU A 434 28.20 -15.56 7.38
C GLU A 434 28.06 -15.38 8.90
N GLY A 435 29.18 -15.44 9.62
CA GLY A 435 29.19 -15.55 11.08
C GLY A 435 28.34 -16.73 11.60
N SER A 436 27.35 -16.43 12.44
CA SER A 436 26.37 -17.40 12.96
C SER A 436 25.09 -17.51 12.09
N GLY A 437 24.97 -16.63 11.09
CA GLY A 437 23.85 -16.52 10.17
C GLY A 437 24.17 -17.03 8.76
N LYS A 438 23.33 -16.63 7.78
CA LYS A 438 23.52 -16.97 6.37
C LYS A 438 22.97 -15.90 5.44
N ILE A 439 23.64 -15.71 4.31
CA ILE A 439 23.16 -14.91 3.18
C ILE A 439 22.68 -15.88 2.08
N ILE A 440 21.47 -15.66 1.58
CA ILE A 440 20.90 -16.38 0.44
C ILE A 440 20.73 -15.37 -0.70
N VAL A 441 21.64 -15.43 -1.67
CA VAL A 441 21.61 -14.56 -2.85
C VAL A 441 20.78 -15.22 -3.93
N PHE A 442 19.85 -14.47 -4.53
CA PHE A 442 18.99 -14.94 -5.63
C PHE A 442 19.18 -14.10 -6.89
N SER A 443 19.18 -14.76 -8.05
CA SER A 443 19.36 -14.09 -9.33
C SER A 443 18.15 -13.23 -9.69
N ASP A 444 18.41 -12.12 -10.40
CA ASP A 444 17.37 -11.26 -10.98
C ASP A 444 16.47 -12.00 -11.99
N GLN A 445 16.91 -13.17 -12.47
CA GLN A 445 16.13 -14.03 -13.33
C GLN A 445 14.89 -14.63 -12.64
N LEU A 446 14.92 -14.80 -11.30
CA LEU A 446 13.79 -15.39 -10.57
C LEU A 446 12.61 -14.40 -10.47
N PRO A 447 12.76 -13.15 -9.99
CA PRO A 447 11.68 -12.16 -10.03
C PRO A 447 11.06 -11.98 -11.42
N ARG A 448 11.88 -11.99 -12.49
CA ARG A 448 11.41 -11.88 -13.88
C ARG A 448 10.50 -13.03 -14.34
N LEU A 449 10.39 -14.13 -13.59
CA LEU A 449 9.43 -15.21 -13.89
C LEU A 449 7.98 -14.77 -13.75
N ALA A 450 7.70 -13.73 -12.97
CA ALA A 450 6.36 -13.14 -12.87
C ALA A 450 6.05 -12.15 -14.02
N TYR A 451 7.05 -11.76 -14.81
CA TYR A 451 6.88 -10.76 -15.86
C TYR A 451 5.94 -11.25 -16.96
N VAL A 452 5.07 -10.34 -17.40
CA VAL A 452 4.14 -10.55 -18.51
C VAL A 452 4.60 -9.68 -19.67
N THR A 453 4.82 -10.28 -20.84
CA THR A 453 5.20 -9.53 -22.03
C THR A 453 3.99 -8.82 -22.65
N ALA A 454 4.26 -7.94 -23.61
CA ALA A 454 3.20 -7.25 -24.36
C ALA A 454 2.29 -8.17 -25.18
N GLY A 455 2.67 -9.43 -25.39
CA GLY A 455 1.84 -10.45 -26.03
C GLY A 455 1.06 -11.29 -25.03
N ASP A 456 0.92 -10.82 -23.79
CA ASP A 456 0.32 -11.54 -22.66
C ASP A 456 0.98 -12.91 -22.41
N GLN A 457 2.32 -12.96 -22.51
CA GLN A 457 3.09 -14.18 -22.30
C GLN A 457 3.89 -14.10 -21.00
N VAL A 458 3.83 -15.17 -20.21
CA VAL A 458 4.70 -15.38 -19.05
C VAL A 458 5.83 -16.33 -19.43
N LYS A 459 7.04 -16.06 -18.91
CA LYS A 459 8.20 -16.94 -19.11
C LYS A 459 7.89 -18.34 -18.56
N GLN A 460 7.95 -19.35 -19.43
CA GLN A 460 7.82 -20.75 -19.01
C GLN A 460 8.98 -21.15 -18.12
N LEU A 461 8.68 -21.83 -17.02
CA LEU A 461 9.69 -22.31 -16.07
C LEU A 461 10.45 -23.51 -16.66
N ASP A 462 11.68 -23.25 -17.11
CA ASP A 462 12.65 -24.29 -17.38
C ASP A 462 13.00 -25.06 -16.09
N PRO A 463 13.52 -26.30 -16.17
CA PRO A 463 13.80 -27.12 -14.99
C PRO A 463 14.72 -26.45 -13.96
N LYS A 464 15.73 -25.70 -14.42
CA LYS A 464 16.71 -25.05 -13.54
C LYS A 464 16.07 -23.89 -12.78
N SER A 465 15.30 -23.04 -13.46
CA SER A 465 14.54 -21.96 -12.82
C SER A 465 13.49 -22.49 -11.85
N ARG A 466 12.82 -23.60 -12.19
CA ARG A 466 11.84 -24.26 -11.32
C ARG A 466 12.46 -24.77 -10.03
N ASP A 467 13.58 -25.47 -10.11
CA ASP A 467 14.28 -26.01 -8.94
C ASP A 467 14.87 -24.90 -8.07
N ALA A 468 15.42 -23.84 -8.67
CA ALA A 468 15.90 -22.67 -7.94
C ALA A 468 14.77 -21.96 -7.20
N LEU A 469 13.62 -21.72 -7.86
CA LEU A 469 12.45 -21.11 -7.23
C LEU A 469 11.89 -21.97 -6.09
N LYS A 470 11.79 -23.29 -6.29
CA LYS A 470 11.37 -24.23 -5.24
C LYS A 470 12.33 -24.19 -4.05
N THR A 471 13.64 -24.10 -4.28
CA THR A 471 14.66 -24.01 -3.23
C THR A 471 14.55 -22.68 -2.47
N LEU A 472 14.38 -21.57 -3.18
CA LEU A 472 14.19 -20.25 -2.57
C LEU A 472 12.92 -20.23 -1.69
N ARG A 473 11.80 -20.74 -2.20
CA ARG A 473 10.56 -20.87 -1.42
C ARG A 473 10.71 -21.80 -0.23
N ALA A 474 11.44 -22.91 -0.36
CA ALA A 474 11.70 -23.79 0.77
C ALA A 474 12.49 -23.08 1.89
N ALA A 475 13.50 -22.29 1.53
CA ALA A 475 14.25 -21.48 2.48
C ALA A 475 13.38 -20.40 3.15
N VAL A 476 12.49 -19.74 2.39
CA VAL A 476 11.49 -18.80 2.95
C VAL A 476 10.50 -19.53 3.87
N GLY A 477 10.10 -20.75 3.50
CA GLY A 477 9.17 -21.63 4.22
C GLY A 477 9.67 -22.07 5.61
N GLU A 478 10.96 -21.88 5.92
CA GLU A 478 11.52 -22.06 7.27
C GLU A 478 10.97 -21.01 8.25
N PHE A 479 10.49 -19.87 7.75
CA PHE A 479 10.10 -18.71 8.56
C PHE A 479 8.62 -18.38 8.46
N VAL A 480 8.00 -18.58 7.29
CA VAL A 480 6.62 -18.14 7.00
C VAL A 480 5.90 -19.08 6.03
N PRO A 481 4.55 -19.19 6.08
CA PRO A 481 3.80 -20.02 5.14
C PRO A 481 4.02 -19.61 3.68
N THR A 482 4.26 -20.57 2.80
CA THR A 482 4.45 -20.36 1.35
C THR A 482 3.83 -21.51 0.55
N SER A 483 3.98 -21.50 -0.78
CA SER A 483 3.61 -22.61 -1.66
C SER A 483 4.77 -22.95 -2.57
N LEU A 484 5.30 -24.17 -2.42
CA LEU A 484 6.45 -24.63 -3.21
C LEU A 484 6.10 -24.82 -4.69
N ASP A 485 4.84 -25.10 -5.00
CA ASP A 485 4.35 -25.49 -6.33
C ASP A 485 3.45 -24.45 -7.01
N ALA A 486 3.14 -23.33 -6.33
CA ALA A 486 2.40 -22.22 -6.94
C ALA A 486 3.10 -21.73 -8.21
N PRO A 487 2.40 -21.53 -9.34
CA PRO A 487 3.00 -20.88 -10.49
C PRO A 487 3.34 -19.40 -10.17
N PRO A 488 4.21 -18.75 -10.97
CA PRO A 488 4.33 -17.30 -10.93
C PRO A 488 2.96 -16.62 -11.16
N ARG A 489 2.79 -15.41 -10.62
CA ARG A 489 1.51 -14.67 -10.53
C ARG A 489 0.46 -15.29 -9.59
N VAL A 490 0.88 -16.14 -8.66
CA VAL A 490 0.07 -16.54 -7.49
C VAL A 490 0.71 -15.97 -6.24
N ALA A 491 -0.02 -15.09 -5.56
CA ALA A 491 0.44 -14.41 -4.35
C ALA A 491 -0.11 -15.08 -3.09
N ILE A 492 0.66 -14.99 -2.01
CA ILE A 492 0.33 -15.54 -0.70
C ILE A 492 0.44 -14.41 0.32
N PHE A 493 -0.58 -14.28 1.16
CA PHE A 493 -0.68 -13.29 2.22
C PHE A 493 -0.94 -14.02 3.54
N PRO A 494 0.11 -14.47 4.23
CA PRO A 494 -0.01 -15.04 5.56
C PRO A 494 -0.54 -14.01 6.53
N MET A 495 -1.43 -14.47 7.40
CA MET A 495 -1.96 -13.74 8.54
C MET A 495 -1.87 -14.69 9.74
N HIS A 496 -1.80 -14.16 10.96
CA HIS A 496 -1.44 -14.95 12.14
C HIS A 496 -2.15 -16.31 12.28
N SER A 497 -3.44 -16.40 11.91
CA SER A 497 -4.26 -17.61 12.05
C SER A 497 -4.77 -18.24 10.75
N HIS A 498 -4.46 -17.66 9.58
CA HIS A 498 -4.98 -18.10 8.28
C HIS A 498 -4.16 -17.48 7.14
N VAL A 499 -4.31 -18.00 5.93
CA VAL A 499 -3.54 -17.55 4.77
C VAL A 499 -4.50 -17.21 3.65
N ALA A 500 -4.36 -16.01 3.08
CA ALA A 500 -5.02 -15.66 1.83
C ALA A 500 -4.11 -15.99 0.64
N ILE A 501 -4.71 -16.46 -0.44
CA ILE A 501 -4.06 -16.83 -1.68
C ILE A 501 -4.86 -16.19 -2.81
N ALA A 502 -4.15 -15.53 -3.73
CA ALA A 502 -4.76 -14.91 -4.90
C ALA A 502 -4.07 -15.41 -6.16
N ASN A 503 -4.88 -15.92 -7.10
CA ASN A 503 -4.43 -16.30 -8.43
C ASN A 503 -4.64 -15.13 -9.38
N PHE A 504 -3.57 -14.47 -9.79
CA PHE A 504 -3.62 -13.37 -10.75
C PHE A 504 -3.30 -13.84 -12.17
N THR A 505 -3.49 -15.11 -12.49
CA THR A 505 -3.33 -15.64 -13.85
C THR A 505 -4.68 -15.78 -14.55
N GLU A 506 -4.62 -15.82 -15.88
CA GLU A 506 -5.78 -16.02 -16.76
C GLU A 506 -6.29 -17.49 -16.76
N LEU A 507 -5.65 -18.37 -15.99
CA LEU A 507 -5.95 -19.80 -15.94
C LEU A 507 -6.24 -20.25 -14.51
N PRO A 508 -7.07 -21.29 -14.31
CA PRO A 508 -7.22 -21.90 -12.99
C PRO A 508 -5.90 -22.54 -12.55
N VAL A 509 -5.62 -22.48 -11.24
CA VAL A 509 -4.41 -23.03 -10.64
C VAL A 509 -4.74 -24.01 -9.52
N ALA A 510 -3.85 -24.98 -9.33
CA ALA A 510 -3.82 -25.84 -8.15
C ALA A 510 -2.49 -25.60 -7.41
N CYS A 511 -2.55 -25.40 -6.10
CA CYS A 511 -1.35 -25.21 -5.28
C CYS A 511 -1.49 -25.84 -3.90
N HIS A 512 -0.37 -26.02 -3.22
CA HIS A 512 -0.29 -26.53 -1.86
C HIS A 512 0.44 -25.52 -0.97
N LEU A 513 -0.13 -25.22 0.20
CA LEU A 513 0.60 -24.43 1.19
C LEU A 513 1.45 -25.34 2.06
N THR A 514 2.65 -24.87 2.35
CA THR A 514 3.52 -25.43 3.38
C THR A 514 3.47 -24.53 4.60
N GLY A 515 2.94 -25.03 5.72
CA GLY A 515 3.00 -24.33 7.01
C GLY A 515 4.43 -24.25 7.55
N MET A 516 4.65 -23.43 8.59
CA MET A 516 5.96 -23.33 9.26
C MET A 516 6.44 -24.72 9.71
N GLY A 517 7.57 -25.18 9.18
CA GLY A 517 8.12 -26.52 9.48
C GLY A 517 7.48 -27.68 8.70
N GLY A 518 6.74 -27.41 7.62
CA GLY A 518 6.36 -28.40 6.61
C GLY A 518 5.15 -29.29 6.91
N LYS A 519 4.31 -28.95 7.90
CA LYS A 519 3.12 -29.77 8.27
C LYS A 519 1.86 -28.93 8.49
N ALA A 520 1.22 -28.52 7.40
CA ALA A 520 -0.23 -28.29 7.41
C ALA A 520 -0.89 -29.52 6.77
N THR A 521 -1.72 -30.26 7.51
CA THR A 521 -2.26 -31.54 7.01
C THR A 521 -3.66 -31.43 6.40
N LYS A 522 -4.46 -30.42 6.80
CA LYS A 522 -5.80 -30.18 6.26
C LYS A 522 -6.20 -28.71 6.38
N PHE A 523 -6.48 -28.07 5.25
CA PHE A 523 -7.00 -26.71 5.15
C PHE A 523 -8.51 -26.67 5.27
N VAL A 524 -9.02 -25.64 5.93
CA VAL A 524 -10.44 -25.31 5.97
C VAL A 524 -10.67 -23.99 5.26
N LYS A 525 -11.52 -23.98 4.23
CA LYS A 525 -11.90 -22.75 3.51
C LYS A 525 -12.72 -21.84 4.44
N LEU A 526 -12.23 -20.63 4.67
CA LEU A 526 -12.93 -19.56 5.38
C LEU A 526 -13.66 -18.61 4.40
N PHE A 527 -13.05 -18.38 3.24
CA PHE A 527 -13.57 -17.55 2.16
C PHE A 527 -13.06 -18.08 0.82
N GLY A 528 -13.81 -17.87 -0.26
CA GLY A 528 -13.31 -18.08 -1.61
C GLY A 528 -14.23 -17.48 -2.66
N THR A 529 -13.65 -16.86 -3.68
CA THR A 529 -14.39 -16.32 -4.83
C THR A 529 -14.80 -17.45 -5.78
N SER A 530 -15.93 -17.28 -6.45
CA SER A 530 -16.39 -18.17 -7.53
C SER A 530 -16.26 -19.68 -7.18
N GLU A 531 -15.55 -20.46 -8.00
CA GLU A 531 -15.36 -21.91 -7.84
C GLU A 531 -14.20 -22.31 -6.92
N ALA A 532 -13.59 -21.36 -6.18
CA ALA A 532 -12.46 -21.64 -5.32
C ALA A 532 -12.81 -22.69 -4.26
N ARG A 533 -11.99 -23.75 -4.16
CA ARG A 533 -12.28 -24.89 -3.30
C ARG A 533 -11.01 -25.57 -2.78
N VAL A 534 -11.16 -26.21 -1.63
CA VAL A 534 -10.17 -27.14 -1.07
C VAL A 534 -10.54 -28.56 -1.49
N SER A 535 -9.56 -29.39 -1.83
CA SER A 535 -9.79 -30.80 -2.16
C SER A 535 -10.44 -31.56 -1.00
N ASP A 536 -11.11 -32.67 -1.29
CA ASP A 536 -11.78 -33.50 -0.26
C ASP A 536 -10.82 -34.01 0.82
N LYS A 537 -9.54 -34.18 0.45
CA LYS A 537 -8.47 -34.57 1.38
C LYS A 537 -8.00 -33.42 2.28
N GLY A 538 -8.37 -32.19 1.95
CA GLY A 538 -7.98 -30.98 2.67
C GLY A 538 -6.60 -30.45 2.30
N THR A 539 -5.93 -30.97 1.27
CA THR A 539 -4.50 -30.71 1.04
C THR A 539 -4.21 -29.77 -0.13
N THR A 540 -5.11 -29.72 -1.11
CA THR A 540 -4.89 -29.02 -2.37
C THR A 540 -5.88 -27.88 -2.49
N LEU A 541 -5.37 -26.73 -2.91
CA LEU A 541 -6.14 -25.50 -3.11
C LEU A 541 -6.37 -25.32 -4.61
N TYR A 542 -7.64 -25.22 -5.02
CA TYR A 542 -8.01 -24.90 -6.40
C TYR A 542 -8.56 -23.48 -6.45
N LEU A 543 -7.91 -22.62 -7.22
CA LEU A 543 -8.36 -21.25 -7.45
C LEU A 543 -8.69 -21.06 -8.95
N PRO A 544 -9.83 -20.45 -9.29
CA PRO A 544 -10.11 -20.02 -10.67
C PRO A 544 -9.16 -18.89 -11.06
N ALA A 545 -9.15 -18.53 -12.36
CA ALA A 545 -8.48 -17.32 -12.83
C ALA A 545 -8.99 -16.10 -12.04
N HIS A 546 -8.11 -15.18 -11.64
CA HIS A 546 -8.43 -14.02 -10.78
C HIS A 546 -9.11 -14.38 -9.45
N GLY A 547 -8.95 -15.63 -9.00
CA GLY A 547 -9.60 -16.15 -7.81
C GLY A 547 -8.85 -15.81 -6.52
N VAL A 548 -9.60 -15.51 -5.44
CA VAL A 548 -9.05 -15.30 -4.08
C VAL A 548 -9.65 -16.33 -3.14
N MET A 549 -8.83 -16.89 -2.26
CA MET A 549 -9.26 -17.83 -1.22
C MET A 549 -8.56 -17.54 0.10
N VAL A 550 -9.28 -17.70 1.21
CA VAL A 550 -8.70 -17.67 2.57
C VAL A 550 -8.89 -19.03 3.22
N VAL A 551 -7.81 -19.60 3.74
CA VAL A 551 -7.81 -20.90 4.41
C VAL A 551 -7.17 -20.83 5.79
N ARG A 552 -7.66 -21.67 6.70
CA ARG A 552 -7.03 -21.94 8.00
C ARG A 552 -6.37 -23.30 8.00
#